data_AF-A0A376YL49-F1
#
_entry.id   AF-A0A376YL49-F1
#
_cell.length_a   1.000
_cell.length_b   1.000
_cell.length_c   1.000
_cell.angle_alpha   90.00
_cell.angle_beta   90.00
_cell.angle_gamma   90.00
#
_symmetry.space_group_name_H-M   'P 1'
#
loop_
_entity.id
_entity.type
_entity.pdbx_description
1 polymer ?
#
loop_
_entity_poly.entity_id
_entity_poly.type
_entity_poly.pdbx_seq_one_letter_code
_entity_poly.pdbx_strand_id
1 'polypeptide(L)'
;MDKEEIQAAEELNAVYLTYNGLNRPAMIRGIPLIPFILCFLALLISFFIGVLTIGFYGLIIPSIIIGVMIAIKQICADDPNAMSVKVLKIKGWCLKGFRTNNVLKVE
;
A
#
# COMPACT_ATOMS: atom_id res chain seq x y z
N MET A 1 -21.05 21.50 30.10
CA MET A 1 -20.31 20.26 29.88
C MET A 1 -19.57 20.00 31.17
N ASP A 2 -20.01 18.98 31.88
CA ASP A 2 -19.53 18.69 33.23
C ASP A 2 -18.07 18.20 33.16
N LYS A 3 -17.27 18.43 34.21
CA LYS A 3 -15.83 18.08 34.17
C LYS A 3 -15.62 16.58 33.98
N GLU A 4 -16.55 15.76 34.46
CA GLU A 4 -16.52 14.31 34.28
C GLU A 4 -16.75 13.90 32.82
N GLU A 5 -17.61 14.60 32.08
CA GLU A 5 -17.85 14.34 30.65
C GLU A 5 -16.61 14.65 29.79
N ILE A 6 -15.87 15.71 30.14
CA ILE A 6 -14.64 16.10 29.45
C ILE A 6 -13.56 15.04 29.66
N GLN A 7 -13.42 14.55 30.89
CA GLN A 7 -12.44 13.53 31.25
C GLN A 7 -12.76 12.18 30.59
N ALA A 8 -14.04 11.79 30.56
CA ALA A 8 -14.49 10.58 29.86
C ALA A 8 -14.25 10.68 28.34
N ALA A 9 -14.48 11.85 27.74
CA ALA A 9 -14.23 12.07 26.31
C ALA A 9 -12.73 12.02 25.97
N GLU A 10 -11.86 12.53 26.85
CA GLU A 10 -10.41 12.50 26.68
C GLU A 10 -9.85 11.07 26.77
N GLU A 11 -10.29 10.28 27.77
CA GLU A 11 -9.92 8.86 27.86
C GLU A 11 -10.38 8.07 26.63
N LEU A 12 -11.62 8.29 26.21
CA LEU A 12 -12.18 7.64 25.04
C LEU A 12 -11.39 7.99 23.77
N ASN A 13 -11.01 9.27 23.61
CA ASN A 13 -10.18 9.71 22.49
C ASN A 13 -8.81 9.01 22.51
N ALA A 14 -8.12 8.96 23.67
CA ALA A 14 -6.83 8.28 23.80
C ALA A 14 -6.90 6.79 23.43
N VAL A 15 -7.96 6.10 23.86
CA VAL A 15 -8.19 4.69 23.50
C VAL A 15 -8.37 4.54 21.98
N TYR A 16 -9.27 5.32 21.37
CA TYR A 16 -9.54 5.22 19.93
C TYR A 16 -8.38 5.67 19.03
N LEU A 17 -7.57 6.64 19.49
CA LEU A 17 -6.37 7.09 18.77
C LEU A 17 -5.35 5.96 18.64
N THR A 18 -5.22 5.13 19.68
CA THR A 18 -4.32 3.97 19.71
C THR A 18 -4.76 2.91 18.69
N TYR A 19 -6.06 2.63 18.57
CA TYR A 19 -6.59 1.70 17.56
C TYR A 19 -6.43 2.22 16.12
N ASN A 20 -6.53 3.54 15.91
CA ASN A 20 -6.37 4.14 14.59
C ASN A 20 -4.93 4.03 14.05
N GLY A 21 -3.93 4.04 14.95
CA GLY A 21 -2.52 3.80 14.61
C GLY A 21 -2.26 2.39 14.08
N LEU A 22 -2.94 1.38 14.64
CA LEU A 22 -2.78 -0.03 14.26
C LEU A 22 -3.34 -0.34 12.87
N ASN A 23 -4.29 0.47 12.40
CA ASN A 23 -4.89 0.33 11.07
C ASN A 23 -4.00 0.89 9.94
N ARG A 24 -2.96 1.67 10.25
CA ARG A 24 -2.07 2.24 9.24
C ARG A 24 -1.00 1.22 8.85
N PRO A 25 -0.76 0.99 7.54
CA PRO A 25 0.31 0.11 7.11
C PRO A 25 1.67 0.67 7.54
N ALA A 26 2.59 -0.21 7.91
CA ALA A 26 3.98 0.17 8.16
C ALA A 26 4.61 0.74 6.88
N MET A 27 5.22 1.93 6.96
CA MET A 27 5.85 2.60 5.83
C MET A 27 7.33 2.90 6.09
N ILE A 28 8.16 2.77 5.06
CA ILE A 28 9.56 3.20 5.03
C ILE A 28 9.68 4.36 4.04
N ARG A 29 10.07 5.55 4.52
CA ARG A 29 10.26 6.76 3.67
C ARG A 29 9.09 7.06 2.73
N GLY A 30 7.85 6.82 3.19
CA GLY A 30 6.62 7.04 2.42
C GLY A 30 6.24 5.91 1.46
N ILE A 31 6.90 4.75 1.51
CA ILE A 31 6.54 3.55 0.75
C ILE A 31 6.08 2.49 1.74
N PRO A 32 4.94 1.80 1.52
CA PRO A 32 4.52 0.71 2.39
C PRO A 32 5.56 -0.43 2.41
N LEU A 33 5.76 -1.05 3.58
CA LEU A 33 6.85 -1.99 3.85
C LEU A 33 6.84 -3.20 2.91
N ILE A 34 5.69 -3.84 2.74
CA ILE A 34 5.54 -5.05 1.91
C ILE A 34 5.91 -4.78 0.44
N PRO A 35 5.30 -3.80 -0.26
CA PRO A 35 5.68 -3.52 -1.65
C PRO A 35 7.11 -3.03 -1.78
N PHE A 36 7.64 -2.31 -0.78
CA PHE A 36 9.06 -1.93 -0.76
C PHE A 36 9.97 -3.16 -0.78
N ILE A 37 9.74 -4.14 0.11
CA ILE A 37 10.54 -5.37 0.19
C ILE A 37 10.46 -6.16 -1.13
N LEU A 38 9.27 -6.32 -1.69
CA LEU A 38 9.06 -7.05 -2.95
C LEU A 38 9.78 -6.38 -4.12
N CYS A 39 9.64 -5.05 -4.25
CA CYS A 39 10.35 -4.31 -5.30
C CYS A 39 11.86 -4.36 -5.10
N PHE A 40 12.34 -4.26 -3.86
CA PHE A 40 13.76 -4.32 -3.55
C PHE A 40 14.37 -5.68 -3.90
N LEU A 41 13.71 -6.79 -3.54
CA LEU A 41 14.11 -8.13 -3.95
C LEU A 41 14.13 -8.29 -5.47
N ALA A 42 13.05 -7.85 -6.14
CA ALA A 42 12.98 -7.91 -7.60
C ALA A 42 14.08 -7.08 -8.27
N LEU A 43 14.41 -5.91 -7.71
CA LEU A 43 15.48 -5.04 -8.18
C LEU A 43 16.83 -5.75 -8.07
N LEU A 44 17.16 -6.33 -6.92
CA LEU A 44 18.42 -7.05 -6.73
C LEU A 44 18.53 -8.23 -7.70
N ILE A 45 17.51 -9.07 -7.77
CA ILE A 45 17.51 -10.26 -8.64
C ILE A 45 17.65 -9.85 -10.10
N SER A 46 16.85 -8.91 -10.58
CA SER A 46 16.90 -8.45 -11.97
C SER A 46 18.20 -7.74 -12.32
N PHE A 47 18.79 -7.00 -11.37
CA PHE A 47 20.08 -6.35 -11.55
C PHE A 47 21.19 -7.38 -11.73
N PHE A 48 21.33 -8.34 -10.81
CA PHE A 48 22.39 -9.34 -10.91
C PHE A 48 22.19 -10.23 -12.14
N ILE A 49 20.99 -10.77 -12.35
CA ILE A 49 20.74 -11.64 -13.50
C ILE A 49 20.92 -10.87 -14.81
N GLY A 50 20.31 -9.69 -14.93
CA GLY A 50 20.36 -8.88 -16.15
C GLY A 50 21.78 -8.44 -16.50
N VAL A 51 22.51 -7.91 -15.53
CA VAL A 51 23.88 -7.42 -15.76
C VAL A 51 24.84 -8.56 -16.08
N LEU A 52 24.72 -9.70 -15.39
CA LEU A 52 25.60 -10.84 -15.64
C LEU A 52 25.33 -11.54 -16.99
N THR A 53 24.10 -11.45 -17.52
CA THR A 53 23.72 -12.15 -18.77
C THR A 53 23.79 -11.25 -20.01
N ILE A 54 23.42 -9.97 -19.91
CA ILE A 54 23.28 -9.05 -21.06
C ILE A 54 24.08 -7.74 -20.83
N GLY A 55 24.90 -7.68 -19.78
CA GLY A 55 25.76 -6.53 -19.49
C GLY A 55 24.94 -5.27 -19.19
N PHE A 56 25.30 -4.15 -19.82
CA PHE A 56 24.68 -2.85 -19.57
C PHE A 56 23.16 -2.82 -19.85
N TYR A 57 22.70 -3.54 -20.88
CA TYR A 57 21.27 -3.63 -21.20
C TYR A 57 20.44 -4.34 -20.11
N GLY A 58 21.11 -5.09 -19.23
CA GLY A 58 20.50 -5.66 -18.03
C GLY A 58 19.93 -4.64 -17.04
N LEU A 59 20.33 -3.36 -17.14
CA LEU A 59 19.85 -2.29 -16.26
C LEU A 59 18.43 -1.79 -16.58
N ILE A 60 17.88 -2.15 -17.74
CA ILE A 60 16.55 -1.71 -18.18
C ILE A 60 15.47 -2.15 -17.17
N ILE A 61 15.50 -3.41 -16.74
CA ILE A 61 14.50 -3.96 -15.81
C ILE A 61 14.61 -3.33 -14.42
N PRO A 62 15.80 -3.27 -13.77
CA PRO A 62 15.98 -2.54 -12.51
C PRO A 62 15.49 -1.08 -12.56
N SER A 63 15.75 -0.38 -13.67
CA SER A 63 15.31 1.01 -13.85
C SER A 63 13.78 1.14 -13.83
N ILE A 64 13.06 0.21 -14.47
CA ILE A 64 11.59 0.18 -14.45
C ILE A 64 11.09 -0.05 -13.01
N ILE A 65 11.70 -0.98 -12.27
CA ILE A 65 11.33 -1.27 -10.88
C ILE A 65 11.51 -0.04 -9.98
N ILE A 66 12.61 0.70 -10.14
CA ILE A 66 12.83 1.97 -9.42
C ILE A 66 11.72 2.98 -9.76
N GLY A 67 11.33 3.09 -11.03
CA GLY A 67 10.22 3.93 -11.46
C GLY A 67 8.89 3.55 -10.77
N VAL A 68 8.62 2.25 -10.65
CA VAL A 68 7.45 1.73 -9.92
C VAL A 68 7.52 2.11 -8.43
N MET A 69 8.68 1.99 -7.79
CA MET A 69 8.85 2.40 -6.38
C MET A 69 8.58 3.89 -6.17
N ILE A 70 9.03 4.74 -7.10
CA ILE A 70 8.73 6.18 -7.07
C ILE A 70 7.23 6.43 -7.25
N ALA A 71 6.58 5.74 -8.19
CA ALA A 71 5.14 5.88 -8.38
C ALA A 71 4.33 5.46 -7.13
N ILE A 72 4.73 4.38 -6.47
CA ILE A 72 4.12 3.94 -5.20
C ILE A 72 4.30 5.02 -4.11
N LYS A 73 5.50 5.61 -4.02
CA LYS A 73 5.77 6.71 -3.08
C LYS A 73 4.85 7.91 -3.33
N GLN A 74 4.65 8.30 -4.59
CA GLN A 74 3.76 9.41 -4.94
C GLN A 74 2.30 9.10 -4.59
N ILE A 75 1.84 7.88 -4.84
CA ILE A 75 0.49 7.44 -4.47
C ILE A 75 0.25 7.52 -2.96
N CYS A 76 1.25 7.21 -2.15
CA CYS A 76 1.14 7.19 -0.69
C CYS A 76 1.53 8.51 -0.03
N ALA A 77 1.81 9.57 -0.81
CA ALA A 77 2.21 10.87 -0.27
C ALA A 77 1.06 11.55 0.48
N ASP A 78 -0.17 11.44 -0.03
CA ASP A 78 -1.35 12.10 0.54
C ASP A 78 -2.07 11.25 1.60
N ASP A 79 -2.07 9.92 1.43
CA ASP A 79 -2.72 8.98 2.36
C ASP A 79 -1.95 7.65 2.48
N PRO A 80 -1.52 7.24 3.69
CA PRO A 80 -0.88 5.93 3.91
C PRO A 80 -1.75 4.73 3.48
N ASN A 81 -3.08 4.88 3.50
CA ASN A 81 -4.02 3.83 3.13
C ASN A 81 -4.38 3.82 1.64
N ALA A 82 -3.87 4.78 0.84
CA ALA A 82 -4.21 4.86 -0.58
C ALA A 82 -3.94 3.55 -1.35
N MET A 83 -2.91 2.81 -0.94
CA MET A 83 -2.54 1.55 -1.59
C MET A 83 -3.53 0.41 -1.31
N SER A 84 -4.06 0.30 -0.08
CA SER A 84 -5.05 -0.74 0.26
C SER A 84 -6.36 -0.50 -0.49
N VAL A 85 -6.78 0.76 -0.61
CA VAL A 85 -7.96 1.17 -1.39
C VAL A 85 -7.78 0.83 -2.88
N LYS A 86 -6.61 1.11 -3.47
CA LYS A 86 -6.34 0.73 -4.86
C LYS A 86 -6.37 -0.78 -5.07
N VAL A 87 -5.79 -1.57 -4.16
CA VAL A 87 -5.86 -3.04 -4.24
C VAL A 87 -7.31 -3.54 -4.15
N LEU A 88 -8.13 -2.97 -3.27
CA LEU A 88 -9.55 -3.32 -3.17
C LEU A 88 -10.32 -2.95 -4.44
N LYS A 89 -10.05 -1.79 -5.04
CA LYS A 89 -10.63 -1.39 -6.34
C LYS A 89 -10.24 -2.37 -7.45
N ILE A 90 -8.97 -2.78 -7.51
CA ILE A 90 -8.49 -3.76 -8.49
C ILE A 90 -9.18 -5.12 -8.27
N LYS A 91 -9.23 -5.61 -7.03
CA LYS A 91 -9.95 -6.85 -6.69
C LYS A 91 -11.42 -6.79 -7.08
N GLY A 92 -12.09 -5.68 -6.77
CA GLY A 92 -13.49 -5.45 -7.16
C GLY A 92 -13.68 -5.44 -8.68
N TRP A 93 -12.76 -4.84 -9.42
CA TRP A 93 -12.81 -4.84 -10.88
C TRP A 93 -12.56 -6.23 -11.48
N CYS A 94 -11.57 -6.98 -10.98
CA CYS A 94 -11.34 -8.38 -11.35
C CYS A 94 -12.58 -9.24 -11.07
N LEU A 95 -13.21 -9.07 -9.90
CA LEU A 95 -14.43 -9.79 -9.54
C LEU A 95 -15.61 -9.40 -10.44
N LYS A 96 -15.76 -8.12 -10.79
CA LYS A 96 -16.79 -7.66 -11.74
C LYS A 96 -16.59 -8.25 -13.14
N GLY A 97 -15.34 -8.39 -13.57
CA GLY A 97 -14.99 -9.00 -14.85
C GLY A 97 -15.21 -10.52 -14.88
N PHE A 98 -15.01 -11.20 -13.75
CA PHE A 98 -15.13 -12.66 -13.65
C PHE A 98 -16.55 -13.14 -13.29
N ARG A 99 -17.32 -12.34 -12.55
CA ARG A 99 -18.69 -12.63 -12.13
C ARG A 99 -19.69 -11.94 -13.04
N THR A 100 -19.92 -12.53 -14.22
CA THR A 100 -21.11 -12.23 -15.02
C THR A 100 -22.32 -12.80 -14.28
N ASN A 101 -23.20 -11.91 -13.81
CA ASN A 101 -24.52 -12.19 -13.27
C ASN A 101 -24.59 -12.82 -11.86
N ASN A 102 -25.35 -12.13 -11.01
CA ASN A 102 -25.92 -12.52 -9.72
C ASN A 102 -25.16 -12.10 -8.45
N VAL A 103 -25.98 -11.56 -7.55
CA VAL A 103 -25.80 -11.31 -6.12
C VAL A 103 -25.05 -10.04 -5.72
N LEU A 104 -25.73 -8.90 -5.86
CA LEU A 104 -25.93 -7.93 -4.76
C LEU A 104 -27.26 -7.19 -5.01
N LYS A 105 -28.39 -7.90 -4.92
CA LYS A 105 -29.64 -7.24 -4.54
C LYS A 105 -29.61 -7.19 -3.01
N VAL A 106 -29.24 -6.04 -2.47
CA VAL A 106 -29.54 -5.70 -1.08
C VAL A 106 -30.90 -5.01 -1.16
N GLU A 107 -31.95 -5.75 -0.77
CA GLU A 107 -33.23 -5.14 -0.39
C GLU A 107 -33.06 -4.39 0.94
#